data_AF-A0A852JG08-F1
#
_entry.id   AF-A0A852JG08-F1
#
_cell.length_a   1.000
_cell.length_b   1.000
_cell.length_c   1.000
_cell.angle_alpha   90.00
_cell.angle_beta   90.00
_cell.angle_gamma   90.00
#
_symmetry.space_group_name_H-M   'P 1'
#
loop_
_entity.id
_entity.type
_entity.pdbx_description
1 polymer ?
#
loop_
_entity_poly.entity_id
_entity_poly.type
_entity_poly.pdbx_seq_one_letter_code
_entity_poly.pdbx_strand_id
1 'polypeptide(L)' 'AGPRAGPGLAVPLSRLLPYPSYAGEATSGDIALAQLAWPVTFSATVLPVCLPSPT' A
#
# COMPACT_ATOMS: atom_id res chain seq x y z
N ALA A 1 -14.93 -3.36 -22.15
CA ALA A 1 -15.61 -2.78 -20.97
C ALA A 1 -14.53 -2.23 -20.04
N GLY A 2 -14.45 -0.90 -19.87
CA GLY A 2 -13.47 -0.30 -18.96
C GLY A 2 -13.82 -0.57 -17.50
N PRO A 3 -12.84 -0.59 -16.58
CA PRO A 3 -13.11 -0.74 -15.16
C PRO A 3 -14.01 0.40 -14.70
N ARG A 4 -15.17 0.06 -14.11
CA ARG A 4 -16.03 1.04 -13.44
C ARG A 4 -15.28 1.55 -12.22
N ALA A 5 -14.68 2.73 -12.34
CA ALA A 5 -14.17 3.45 -11.18
C ALA A 5 -15.36 3.80 -10.30
N GLY A 6 -15.45 3.16 -9.13
CA GLY A 6 -16.34 3.61 -8.06
C GLY A 6 -15.87 4.96 -7.51
N PRO A 7 -16.53 5.52 -6.48
CA PRO A 7 -16.20 6.83 -5.90
C PRO A 7 -14.84 6.90 -5.17
N GLY A 8 -14.00 5.87 -5.29
CA GLY A 8 -12.70 5.78 -4.64
C GLY A 8 -11.59 6.48 -5.42
N LEU A 9 -10.53 6.87 -4.71
CA LEU A 9 -9.30 7.39 -5.29
C LEU A 9 -8.43 6.24 -5.80
N ALA A 10 -8.07 6.26 -7.09
CA ALA A 10 -7.14 5.31 -7.68
C ALA A 10 -5.81 6.01 -8.04
N VAL A 11 -4.71 5.48 -7.53
CA VAL A 11 -3.35 5.99 -7.79
C VAL A 11 -2.47 4.81 -8.21
N PRO A 12 -1.77 4.87 -9.35
CA PRO A 12 -0.85 3.82 -9.76
C PRO A 12 0.35 3.76 -8.82
N LEU A 13 0.97 2.58 -8.75
CA LEU A 13 2.21 2.38 -8.00
C LEU A 13 3.41 2.80 -8.85
N SER A 14 4.35 3.53 -8.26
CA SER A 14 5.67 3.75 -8.86
C SER A 14 6.63 2.61 -8.54
N ARG A 15 6.48 1.98 -7.37
CA ARG A 15 7.40 0.95 -6.88
C ARG A 15 6.70 0.02 -5.89
N LEU A 16 7.07 -1.27 -5.97
CA LEU A 16 6.74 -2.29 -4.99
C LEU A 16 8.03 -2.73 -4.28
N LEU A 17 8.00 -2.80 -2.95
CA LEU A 17 9.13 -3.20 -2.12
C LEU A 17 8.70 -4.36 -1.21
N PRO A 18 8.82 -5.63 -1.66
CA PRO A 18 8.54 -6.78 -0.82
C PRO A 18 9.54 -6.90 0.32
N TYR A 19 9.13 -7.51 1.44
CA TYR A 19 10.05 -7.85 2.51
C TYR A 19 11.20 -8.72 1.96
N PRO A 20 12.48 -8.38 2.20
CA PRO A 20 13.61 -9.04 1.52
C PRO A 20 13.71 -10.55 1.74
N SER A 21 13.20 -11.05 2.86
CA SER A 21 13.26 -12.48 3.22
C SER A 21 11.96 -13.22 2.95
N TYR A 22 10.96 -12.58 2.34
CA TYR A 22 9.73 -13.26 1.94
C TYR A 22 10.07 -14.31 0.88
N ALA A 23 9.64 -15.56 1.12
CA ALA A 23 9.97 -16.70 0.28
C ALA A 23 8.73 -17.44 -0.25
N GLY A 24 7.55 -16.81 -0.19
CA GLY A 24 6.29 -17.33 -0.70
C GLY A 24 5.33 -17.83 0.39
N GLU A 25 4.32 -18.58 -0.05
CA GLU A 25 3.28 -19.14 0.80
C GLU A 25 3.86 -19.94 1.99
N ALA A 26 3.26 -19.78 3.16
CA ALA A 26 3.68 -20.38 4.43
C ALA A 26 5.06 -19.91 4.99
N THR A 27 5.63 -18.83 4.46
CA THR A 27 6.85 -18.20 5.01
C THR A 27 6.53 -16.92 5.81
N SER A 28 7.42 -16.55 6.73
CA SER A 28 7.26 -15.31 7.52
C SER A 28 7.52 -14.07 6.66
N GLY A 29 7.03 -12.91 7.10
CA GLY A 29 7.27 -11.63 6.42
C GLY A 29 6.37 -11.40 5.22
N ASP A 30 5.12 -11.87 5.28
CA ASP A 30 4.08 -11.55 4.31
C ASP A 30 3.66 -10.07 4.41
N ILE A 31 4.54 -9.18 3.93
CA ILE A 31 4.37 -7.73 3.93
C ILE A 31 5.20 -7.10 2.81
N ALA A 32 4.69 -5.99 2.25
CA ALA A 32 5.40 -5.17 1.27
C ALA A 32 5.03 -3.69 1.44
N LEU A 33 5.93 -2.79 1.03
CA LEU A 33 5.61 -1.37 0.87
C LEU A 33 5.24 -1.08 -0.58
N ALA A 34 4.11 -0.40 -0.78
CA ALA A 34 3.65 0.06 -2.09
C ALA A 34 3.82 1.59 -2.17
N GLN A 35 4.77 2.04 -2.98
CA GLN A 35 4.99 3.48 -3.20
C GLN A 35 4.04 3.96 -4.30
N LEU A 36 3.22 4.95 -3.99
CA LEU A 36 2.36 5.61 -4.96
C LEU A 36 3.18 6.42 -5.98
N ALA A 37 2.68 6.56 -7.20
CA ALA A 37 3.33 7.39 -8.22
C ALA A 37 3.31 8.88 -7.89
N TRP A 38 2.34 9.32 -7.07
CA TRP A 38 2.27 10.66 -6.51
C TRP A 38 1.65 10.61 -5.11
N PRO A 39 1.96 11.59 -4.25
CA PRO A 39 1.35 11.67 -2.92
C PRO A 39 -0.16 11.91 -3.02
N VAL A 40 -0.90 11.37 -2.06
CA VAL A 40 -2.33 11.66 -1.88
C VAL A 40 -2.53 12.78 -0.87
N THR A 41 -3.56 13.59 -1.08
CA THR A 41 -3.96 14.62 -0.12
C THR A 41 -4.75 13.98 1.02
N PHE A 42 -4.36 14.27 2.26
CA PHE A 42 -5.13 13.83 3.42
C PHE A 42 -6.46 14.57 3.52
N SER A 43 -7.49 13.85 3.93
CA SER A 43 -8.87 14.35 4.02
C SER A 43 -9.61 13.65 5.16
N ALA A 44 -10.88 13.98 5.34
CA ALA A 44 -11.74 13.26 6.29
C ALA A 44 -11.88 11.75 5.99
N THR A 45 -11.55 11.30 4.76
CA THR A 45 -11.67 9.91 4.32
C THR A 45 -10.33 9.27 3.94
N VAL A 46 -9.23 10.02 3.93
CA VAL A 46 -7.88 9.54 3.61
C VAL A 46 -6.91 10.03 4.68
N LEU A 47 -6.47 9.13 5.55
CA LEU A 47 -5.56 9.43 6.66
C LEU A 47 -4.51 8.32 6.81
N PRO A 48 -3.29 8.65 7.28
CA PRO A 48 -2.29 7.64 7.61
C PRO A 48 -2.68 6.89 8.90
N VAL A 49 -2.23 5.65 9.02
CA VAL A 49 -2.33 4.87 10.26
C VAL A 49 -1.01 4.97 11.04
N CYS A 50 -1.09 5.01 12.37
CA CYS A 50 0.09 4.91 13.22
C CYS A 50 0.66 3.49 13.17
N LEU A 51 1.99 3.39 13.10
CA LEU A 51 2.68 2.13 13.31
C LEU A 51 2.89 1.89 14.81
N PRO A 52 2.90 0.62 15.26
CA PRO A 52 3.30 0.31 16.63
C PRO A 52 4.72 0.78 16.89
N SER A 53 5.01 1.16 18.14
CA SER A 53 6.39 1.43 18.56
C SER A 53 7.25 0.17 18.40
N PRO A 54 8.50 0.29 17.92
CA PRO A 54 9.45 -0.82 18.02
C PRO A 54 9.61 -1.18 19.50
N THR A 55 9.49 -2.46 19.83
CA THR A 55 9.76 -3.01 21.16
C THR A 55 11.24 -2.96 21.51
#